data_AF-A0A401P0H5-F1
#
_entry.id   AF-A0A401P0H5-F1
#
_cell.length_a   1.000
_cell.length_b   1.000
_cell.length_c   1.000
_cell.angle_alpha   90.00
_cell.angle_beta   90.00
_cell.angle_gamma   90.00
#
_symmetry.space_group_name_H-M   'P 1'
#
loop_
_entity.id
_entity.type
_entity.pdbx_description
1 polymer ?
#
loop_
_entity_poly.entity_id
_entity_poly.type
_entity_poly.pdbx_seq_one_letter_code
_entity_poly.pdbx_strand_id
1 'polypeptide(L)'
;MFWICGSYAISISMKDCCLKYSKGTLPFRRITGYVEQRSNEVCRMDAIVLHTVKGRWICANPQSVWVKRALHYLSEKLEKMSGKYTTSQTTPERIN
;
A
#
# COMPACT_ATOMS: atom_id res chain seq x y z
N MET A 1 36.38 -34.91 5.43
CA MET A 1 34.91 -34.86 5.53
C MET A 1 34.48 -33.44 5.21
N PHE A 2 33.85 -33.26 4.05
CA PHE A 2 33.62 -31.96 3.43
C PHE A 2 32.62 -31.11 4.22
N TRP A 3 33.12 -29.99 4.77
CA TRP A 3 32.33 -28.87 5.23
C TRP A 3 31.71 -28.17 4.01
N ILE A 4 30.54 -28.61 3.61
CA ILE A 4 29.73 -27.83 2.67
C ILE A 4 28.93 -26.85 3.52
N CYS A 5 29.51 -25.65 3.73
CA CYS A 5 28.77 -24.51 4.26
C CYS A 5 27.76 -24.13 3.16
N GLY A 6 26.54 -24.66 3.30
CA GLY A 6 25.46 -24.46 2.34
C GLY A 6 25.25 -22.97 2.09
N SER A 7 25.56 -22.54 0.87
CA SER A 7 25.25 -21.19 0.41
C SER A 7 23.74 -21.08 0.34
N TYR A 8 23.13 -20.40 1.31
CA TYR A 8 21.74 -20.00 1.22
C TYR A 8 21.60 -19.09 0.00
N ALA A 9 21.13 -19.65 -1.12
CA ALA A 9 20.67 -18.85 -2.24
C ALA A 9 19.41 -18.12 -1.78
N ILE A 10 19.58 -16.88 -1.30
CA ILE A 10 18.45 -15.98 -1.05
C ILE A 10 17.88 -15.64 -2.42
N SER A 11 16.80 -16.30 -2.81
CA SER A 11 16.01 -15.89 -3.97
C SER A 11 15.32 -14.57 -3.61
N ILE A 12 15.94 -13.45 -3.96
CA ILE A 12 15.27 -12.15 -3.95
C ILE A 12 14.23 -12.22 -5.06
N SER A 13 12.97 -12.46 -4.67
CA SER A 13 11.85 -12.26 -5.57
C SER A 13 11.88 -10.79 -6.00
N MET A 14 12.15 -10.54 -7.29
CA MET A 14 11.92 -9.22 -7.86
C MET A 14 10.45 -8.90 -7.61
N LYS A 15 10.18 -7.93 -6.74
CA LYS A 15 8.84 -7.44 -6.47
C LYS A 15 8.18 -7.13 -7.81
N ASP A 16 7.05 -7.79 -8.10
CA ASP A 16 6.26 -7.49 -9.28
C ASP A 16 5.81 -6.03 -9.22
N CYS A 17 6.53 -5.14 -9.90
CA CYS A 17 6.18 -3.72 -9.98
C CYS A 17 4.89 -3.57 -10.80
N CYS A 18 4.10 -2.55 -10.47
CA CYS A 18 3.11 -2.04 -11.40
C CYS A 18 3.80 -1.52 -12.67
N LEU A 19 3.38 -2.05 -13.82
CA LEU A 19 3.81 -1.61 -15.15
C LEU A 19 2.73 -0.80 -15.88
N LYS A 20 1.48 -0.89 -15.41
CA LYS A 20 0.33 -0.16 -15.95
C LYS A 20 -0.76 0.01 -14.90
N TYR A 21 -1.54 1.07 -15.04
CA TYR A 21 -2.74 1.25 -14.23
C TYR A 21 -3.89 0.39 -14.76
N SER A 22 -4.68 -0.15 -13.84
CA SER A 22 -5.94 -0.81 -14.17
C SER A 22 -6.94 0.20 -14.70
N LYS A 23 -7.73 -0.25 -15.68
CA LYS A 23 -8.86 0.54 -16.19
C LYS A 23 -10.06 0.39 -15.26
N GLY A 24 -10.86 1.45 -15.15
CA GLY A 24 -12.08 1.47 -14.34
C GLY A 24 -11.85 1.74 -12.85
N THR A 25 -12.95 1.72 -12.10
CA THR A 25 -12.98 1.97 -10.66
C THR A 25 -13.47 0.74 -9.91
N LEU A 26 -13.11 0.63 -8.64
CA LEU A 26 -13.60 -0.43 -7.76
C LEU A 26 -14.56 0.14 -6.72
N PRO A 27 -15.65 -0.58 -6.39
CA PRO A 27 -16.45 -0.26 -5.22
C PRO A 27 -15.57 -0.32 -3.96
N PHE A 28 -15.56 0.75 -3.15
CA PHE A 28 -14.64 0.87 -2.01
C PHE A 28 -14.76 -0.26 -0.99
N ARG A 29 -15.98 -0.81 -0.81
CA ARG A 29 -16.23 -1.96 0.07
C ARG A 29 -15.46 -3.23 -0.34
N ARG A 30 -15.01 -3.34 -1.60
CA ARG A 30 -14.22 -4.47 -2.10
C ARG A 30 -12.72 -4.28 -1.90
N ILE A 31 -12.27 -3.12 -1.43
CA ILE A 31 -10.87 -2.80 -1.17
C ILE A 31 -10.61 -3.11 0.31
N THR A 32 -9.60 -3.93 0.58
CA THR A 32 -9.21 -4.35 1.93
C THR A 32 -8.01 -3.57 2.45
N GLY A 33 -7.18 -3.05 1.56
CA GLY A 33 -6.00 -2.26 1.91
C GLY A 33 -5.27 -1.77 0.67
N TYR A 34 -4.11 -1.15 0.88
CA TYR A 34 -3.27 -0.67 -0.21
C TYR A 34 -1.79 -0.69 0.19
N VAL A 35 -0.93 -0.64 -0.82
CA VAL A 35 0.51 -0.37 -0.69
C VAL A 35 0.88 0.76 -1.64
N GLU A 36 1.70 1.69 -1.16
CA GLU A 36 2.30 2.72 -2.02
C GLU A 36 3.54 2.13 -2.71
N GLN A 37 3.55 2.12 -4.03
CA GLN A 37 4.73 1.87 -4.84
C GLN A 37 5.29 3.21 -5.29
N ARG A 38 6.57 3.44 -4.98
CA ARG A 38 7.33 4.59 -5.48
C ARG A 38 8.19 4.20 -6.67
N SER A 39 8.36 5.14 -7.57
CA SER A 39 9.30 5.05 -8.67
C SER A 39 10.74 5.10 -8.16
N ASN A 40 11.58 4.21 -8.70
CA ASN A 40 13.01 4.11 -8.46
C ASN A 40 13.71 3.44 -9.65
N GLU A 41 14.95 2.99 -9.49
CA GLU A 41 15.74 2.34 -10.55
C GLU A 41 15.12 1.01 -11.02
N VAL A 42 14.28 0.39 -10.19
CA VAL A 42 13.64 -0.91 -10.46
C VAL A 42 12.21 -0.73 -10.98
N CYS A 43 11.37 -0.01 -10.25
CA CYS A 43 9.99 0.30 -10.64
C CYS A 43 9.94 1.70 -11.28
N ARG A 44 9.58 1.80 -12.56
CA ARG A 44 9.62 3.09 -13.30
C ARG A 44 8.38 3.96 -13.13
N MET A 45 7.46 3.61 -12.23
CA MET A 45 6.22 4.37 -12.03
C MET A 45 5.74 4.33 -10.59
N ASP A 46 5.17 5.44 -10.14
CA ASP A 46 4.42 5.52 -8.90
C ASP A 46 3.06 4.85 -9.06
N ALA A 47 2.62 4.08 -8.08
CA ALA A 47 1.33 3.43 -8.11
C ALA A 47 0.77 3.23 -6.70
N ILE A 48 -0.56 3.25 -6.59
CA ILE A 48 -1.25 2.71 -5.43
C ILE A 48 -1.68 1.30 -5.78
N VAL A 49 -1.15 0.31 -5.07
CA VAL A 49 -1.50 -1.09 -5.26
C VAL A 49 -2.61 -1.45 -4.30
N LEU A 50 -3.84 -1.52 -4.79
CA LEU A 50 -5.02 -1.83 -4.00
C LEU A 50 -5.16 -3.34 -3.84
N HIS A 51 -5.32 -3.80 -2.60
CA HIS A 51 -5.67 -5.18 -2.30
C HIS A 51 -7.19 -5.31 -2.21
N THR A 52 -7.73 -6.34 -2.82
CA THR A 52 -9.18 -6.57 -2.88
C THR A 52 -9.59 -7.78 -2.05
N VAL A 53 -10.85 -7.84 -1.65
CA VAL A 53 -11.46 -9.00 -0.95
C VAL A 53 -11.31 -10.32 -1.72
N LYS A 54 -11.09 -10.27 -3.04
CA LYS A 54 -10.87 -11.45 -3.90
C LYS A 54 -9.39 -11.86 -3.97
N GLY A 55 -8.52 -11.30 -3.13
CA GLY A 55 -7.08 -11.58 -3.13
C GLY A 55 -6.33 -11.02 -4.34
N ARG A 56 -6.92 -10.09 -5.09
CA ARG A 56 -6.30 -9.47 -6.27
C ARG A 56 -5.62 -8.16 -5.92
N TRP A 57 -4.50 -7.93 -6.59
CA TRP A 57 -3.69 -6.71 -6.52
C TRP A 57 -3.99 -5.86 -7.74
N ILE A 58 -4.40 -4.62 -7.53
CA ILE A 58 -4.81 -3.70 -8.60
C ILE A 58 -3.93 -2.45 -8.55
N CYS A 59 -3.15 -2.25 -9.61
CA CYS A 59 -2.37 -1.02 -9.81
C CYS A 59 -3.31 0.15 -10.15
N ALA A 60 -3.26 1.23 -9.39
CA ALA A 60 -4.09 2.41 -9.57
C ALA A 60 -3.24 3.69 -9.61
N ASN A 61 -3.70 4.68 -10.39
CA ASN A 61 -2.98 5.94 -10.56
C ASN A 61 -3.13 6.82 -9.30
N PRO A 62 -2.03 7.18 -8.60
CA PRO A 62 -2.08 7.99 -7.39
C PRO A 62 -2.72 9.38 -7.61
N GLN A 63 -2.66 9.90 -8.84
CA GLN A 63 -3.24 11.20 -9.18
C GLN A 63 -4.75 11.14 -9.44
N SER A 64 -5.34 9.95 -9.54
CA SER A 64 -6.76 9.82 -9.85
C SER A 64 -7.65 10.16 -8.66
N VAL A 65 -8.70 10.94 -8.91
CA VAL A 65 -9.68 11.36 -7.89
C VAL A 65 -10.33 10.16 -7.18
N TRP A 66 -10.65 9.10 -7.92
CA TRP A 66 -11.28 7.91 -7.31
C TRP A 66 -10.33 7.17 -6.37
N VAL A 67 -9.03 7.16 -6.67
CA VAL A 67 -7.99 6.53 -5.82
C VAL A 67 -7.86 7.32 -4.53
N LYS A 68 -7.77 8.65 -4.60
CA LYS A 68 -7.74 9.51 -3.42
C LYS A 68 -8.97 9.30 -2.52
N ARG A 69 -10.16 9.17 -3.10
CA ARG A 69 -11.40 8.83 -2.36
C ARG A 69 -11.35 7.43 -1.74
N ALA A 70 -10.79 6.44 -2.45
CA ALA A 70 -10.62 5.09 -1.91
C ALA A 70 -9.66 5.07 -0.72
N LEU A 71 -8.55 5.80 -0.80
CA LEU A 71 -7.60 5.95 0.31
C LEU A 71 -8.25 6.60 1.53
N HIS A 72 -9.02 7.68 1.32
CA HIS A 72 -9.79 8.33 2.40
C HIS A 72 -10.79 7.37 3.07
N TYR A 73 -11.53 6.59 2.27
CA TYR A 73 -12.44 5.58 2.81
C TYR A 73 -11.70 4.54 3.69
N LEU A 74 -10.51 4.11 3.25
CA LEU A 74 -9.70 3.16 4.01
C LEU A 74 -9.16 3.79 5.30
N SER A 75 -8.70 5.05 5.28
CA SER A 75 -8.25 5.73 6.49
C SER A 75 -9.38 5.87 7.49
N GLU A 76 -10.56 6.34 7.08
CA GLU A 76 -11.73 6.42 7.98
C GLU A 76 -12.14 5.05 8.56
N LYS A 77 -12.03 3.99 7.76
CA LYS A 77 -12.31 2.64 8.23
C LYS A 77 -11.28 2.18 9.26
N LEU A 78 -10.00 2.46 9.02
CA LEU A 78 -8.92 2.18 9.97
C LEU A 78 -9.11 2.93 11.28
N GLU A 79 -9.44 4.23 11.23
CA GLU A 79 -9.73 5.04 12.43
C GLU A 79 -10.92 4.50 13.24
N LYS A 80 -11.94 3.97 12.57
CA LYS A 80 -13.09 3.34 13.24
C LYS A 80 -12.72 2.00 13.88
N MET A 81 -11.87 1.21 13.22
CA MET A 81 -11.40 -0.10 13.72
C MET A 81 -10.36 0.04 14.83
N SER A 82 -9.53 1.09 14.80
CA SER A 82 -8.57 1.39 15.87
C SER A 82 -9.26 1.81 17.17
N GLY A 83 -10.56 2.14 17.12
CA GLY A 83 -11.41 2.32 18.27
C GLY A 83 -10.90 3.40 19.22
N LYS A 84 -11.21 4.68 18.96
CA LYS A 84 -10.96 5.76 19.93
C LYS A 84 -9.47 6.01 20.27
N TYR A 85 -8.57 6.12 19.30
CA TYR A 85 -7.19 6.59 19.56
C TYR A 85 -7.01 8.12 19.45
N THR A 86 -8.07 8.93 19.34
CA THR A 86 -7.94 10.40 19.40
C THR A 86 -9.16 11.07 20.04
N THR A 87 -9.35 10.85 21.33
CA THR A 87 -9.64 11.97 22.24
C THR A 87 -8.34 12.17 23.01
N SER A 88 -7.71 13.34 22.91
CA SER A 88 -6.40 13.73 23.50
C SER A 88 -5.13 13.67 22.64
N GLN A 89 -5.17 14.04 21.35
CA GLN A 89 -3.98 14.69 20.75
C GLN A 89 -4.40 16.00 20.06
N THR A 90 -4.76 16.94 20.94
CA THR A 90 -4.64 18.38 20.74
C THR A 90 -3.25 18.67 20.18
N THR A 91 -3.15 19.29 19.01
CA THR A 91 -2.01 20.17 18.74
C THR A 91 -2.18 21.41 19.60
N PRO A 92 -1.25 21.71 20.52
CA PRO A 92 -0.68 23.05 20.53
C PRO A 92 0.85 23.04 20.79
N GLU A 93 1.53 23.92 20.05
CA GLU A 93 2.68 24.75 20.45
C GLU A 93 3.88 24.19 21.26
N ARG A 94 5.07 24.36 20.66
CA ARG A 94 6.28 25.06 21.17
C ARG A 94 6.64 24.89 22.66
N ILE A 95 7.64 24.05 22.96
CA ILE A 95 8.79 24.22 23.89
C ILE A 95 9.68 22.97 23.70
N ASN A 96 11.00 22.96 23.44
CA ASN A 96 12.15 23.83 23.76
C ASN A 96 13.12 23.83 22.58
#